data_AF-A0A4S9F7P5-F1
#
_entry.id   AF-A0A4S9F7P5-F1
#
_cell.length_a   1.000
_cell.length_b   1.000
_cell.length_c   1.000
_cell.angle_alpha   90.00
_cell.angle_beta   90.00
_cell.angle_gamma   90.00
#
_symmetry.space_group_name_H-M   'P 1'
#
loop_
_entity.id
_entity.type
_entity.pdbx_description
1 polymer ?
#
loop_
_entity_poly.entity_id
_entity_poly.type
_entity_poly.pdbx_seq_one_letter_code
_entity_poly.pdbx_strand_id
1 'polypeptide(L)'
;MTDLPTLIKQSRDLERKIKKIKTRNANRDLIDKRKTLEAQIDQQTEKLNDINGNIQSSQKQMLDVCDELGEAARQVKRLSKYDRSDLEVVLKLLDEKDEKISFTEFKKLRRARKQVMEMEKMLDDFNKEVQKYRSLTPFYGWISHVLAKNICIQSQDKFGWQVDLPPTFENDQAVEIFQTKMAEKLEDMKKAKKQSHQLS
;
A
#
# COMPACT_ATOMS: atom_id res chain seq x y z
N MET A 1 -91.47 55.74 27.19
CA MET A 1 -90.09 56.28 27.33
C MET A 1 -89.35 55.40 28.31
N THR A 2 -88.20 54.85 27.93
CA THR A 2 -87.28 54.21 28.87
C THR A 2 -86.74 55.26 29.84
N ASP A 3 -86.73 54.95 31.13
CA ASP A 3 -86.24 55.85 32.16
C ASP A 3 -84.70 55.90 32.17
N LEU A 4 -84.17 57.05 32.56
CA LEU A 4 -82.73 57.35 32.57
C LEU A 4 -81.87 56.28 33.32
N PRO A 5 -82.31 55.73 34.48
CA PRO A 5 -81.56 54.70 35.18
C PRO A 5 -81.37 53.41 34.35
N THR A 6 -82.38 53.01 33.58
CA THR A 6 -82.31 51.82 32.72
C THR A 6 -81.32 52.02 31.58
N LEU A 7 -81.30 53.21 30.97
CA LEU A 7 -80.32 53.56 29.93
C LEU A 7 -78.88 53.56 30.47
N ILE A 8 -78.64 54.07 31.68
CA ILE A 8 -77.32 54.05 32.33
C ILE A 8 -76.85 52.61 32.59
N LYS A 9 -77.75 51.74 33.05
CA LYS A 9 -77.44 50.32 33.29
C LYS A 9 -77.09 49.60 32.00
N GLN A 10 -77.86 49.82 30.92
CA GLN A 10 -77.60 49.26 29.60
C GLN A 10 -76.24 49.72 29.03
N SER A 11 -75.90 51.00 29.18
CA SER A 11 -74.61 51.54 28.76
C SER A 11 -73.43 50.84 29.45
N ARG A 12 -73.46 50.70 30.79
CA ARG A 12 -72.42 49.99 31.56
C ARG A 12 -72.29 48.52 31.16
N ASP A 13 -73.41 47.84 30.88
CA ASP A 13 -73.38 46.45 30.43
C ASP A 13 -72.81 46.29 29.02
N LEU A 14 -73.06 47.25 28.13
CA LEU A 14 -72.42 47.30 26.81
C LEU A 14 -70.91 47.53 26.93
N GLU A 15 -70.45 48.44 27.79
CA GLU A 15 -69.02 48.65 28.05
C GLU A 15 -68.33 47.37 28.53
N ARG A 16 -68.94 46.64 29.46
CA ARG A 16 -68.43 45.35 29.94
C ARG A 16 -68.36 44.31 28.82
N LYS A 17 -69.39 44.24 27.96
CA LYS A 17 -69.42 43.32 26.80
C LYS A 17 -68.33 43.66 25.80
N ILE A 18 -68.16 44.95 25.46
CA ILE A 18 -67.10 45.43 24.56
C ILE A 18 -65.72 45.07 25.11
N LYS A 19 -65.49 45.29 26.42
CA LYS A 19 -64.22 44.92 27.07
C LYS A 19 -63.95 43.42 26.97
N LYS A 20 -64.95 42.57 27.24
CA LYS A 20 -64.83 41.10 27.11
C LYS A 20 -64.51 40.66 25.68
N ILE A 21 -65.15 41.27 24.68
CA ILE A 21 -64.90 40.97 23.26
C ILE A 21 -63.46 41.34 22.87
N LYS A 22 -62.97 42.53 23.26
CA LYS A 22 -61.59 42.95 23.01
C LYS A 22 -60.57 41.97 23.60
N THR A 23 -60.76 41.55 24.86
CA THR A 23 -59.88 40.58 25.51
C THR A 23 -59.92 39.21 24.82
N ARG A 24 -61.11 38.73 24.43
CA ARG A 24 -61.24 37.45 23.71
C ARG A 24 -60.54 37.49 22.35
N ASN A 25 -60.67 38.59 21.61
CA ASN A 25 -60.00 38.76 20.31
C ASN A 25 -58.48 38.80 20.47
N ALA A 26 -57.96 39.55 21.45
CA ALA A 26 -56.53 39.58 21.74
C ALA A 26 -55.97 38.20 22.10
N ASN A 27 -56.70 37.42 22.91
CA ASN A 27 -56.31 36.05 23.26
C ASN A 27 -56.32 35.12 22.04
N ARG A 28 -57.29 35.28 21.12
CA ARG A 28 -57.33 34.50 19.87
C ARG A 28 -56.12 34.77 18.99
N ASP A 29 -55.76 36.04 18.82
CA ASP A 29 -54.56 36.46 18.08
C ASP A 29 -53.27 35.85 18.66
N LEU A 30 -53.16 35.83 20.00
CA LEU A 30 -52.02 35.19 20.68
C LEU A 30 -51.97 33.67 20.46
N ILE A 31 -53.13 33.01 20.46
CA ILE A 31 -53.22 31.56 20.19
C ILE A 31 -52.78 31.26 18.76
N ASP A 32 -53.22 32.05 17.78
CA ASP A 32 -52.86 31.84 16.38
C ASP A 32 -51.36 32.11 16.12
N LYS A 33 -50.80 33.15 16.76
CA LYS A 33 -49.33 33.39 16.77
C LYS A 33 -48.56 32.24 17.41
N ARG A 34 -49.04 31.71 18.55
CA ARG A 34 -48.42 30.57 19.23
C ARG A 34 -48.36 29.35 18.32
N LYS A 35 -49.48 28.99 17.67
CA LYS A 35 -49.54 27.84 16.74
C LYS A 35 -48.58 28.01 15.56
N THR A 36 -48.46 29.23 15.05
CA THR A 36 -47.55 29.55 13.95
C THR A 36 -46.09 29.36 14.39
N LEU A 37 -45.76 29.80 15.61
CA LEU A 37 -44.43 29.61 16.19
C LEU A 37 -44.13 28.13 16.49
N GLU A 38 -45.09 27.36 17.00
CA GLU A 38 -44.95 25.91 17.21
C GLU A 38 -44.61 25.20 15.89
N ALA A 39 -45.36 25.48 14.81
CA ALA A 39 -45.07 24.91 13.49
C ALA A 39 -43.69 25.31 12.94
N GLN A 40 -43.25 26.54 13.18
CA GLN A 40 -41.90 26.99 12.79
C GLN A 40 -40.81 26.30 13.59
N ILE A 41 -41.02 26.08 14.89
CA ILE A 41 -40.08 25.35 15.76
C ILE A 41 -39.97 23.90 15.27
N ASP A 42 -41.09 23.23 15.03
CA ASP A 42 -41.09 21.83 14.54
C ASP A 42 -40.31 21.70 13.22
N GLN A 43 -40.54 22.63 12.28
CA GLN A 43 -39.82 22.65 11.01
C GLN A 43 -38.31 22.91 11.19
N GLN A 44 -37.91 23.76 12.14
CA GLN A 44 -36.50 24.00 12.44
C GLN A 44 -35.86 22.79 13.11
N THR A 45 -36.58 22.08 13.98
CA THR A 45 -36.12 20.86 14.62
C THR A 45 -35.86 19.75 13.61
N GLU A 46 -36.74 19.57 12.62
CA GLU A 46 -36.54 18.61 11.53
C GLU A 46 -35.27 18.91 10.73
N LYS A 47 -35.08 20.17 10.32
CA LYS A 47 -33.85 20.61 9.63
C LYS A 47 -32.59 20.38 10.46
N LEU A 48 -32.65 20.58 11.78
CA LEU A 48 -31.52 20.32 12.67
C LEU A 48 -31.19 18.82 12.73
N ASN A 49 -32.20 17.95 12.75
CA ASN A 49 -32.01 16.51 12.73
C ASN A 49 -31.36 16.05 11.42
N ASP A 50 -31.79 16.60 10.27
CA ASP A 50 -31.19 16.31 8.97
C ASP A 50 -29.72 16.76 8.92
N ILE A 51 -29.42 17.97 9.41
CA ILE A 51 -28.05 18.48 9.51
C ILE A 51 -27.20 17.57 10.39
N ASN A 52 -27.73 17.13 11.54
CA ASN A 52 -27.03 16.23 12.44
C ASN A 52 -26.73 14.88 11.79
N GLY A 53 -27.68 14.31 11.04
CA GLY A 53 -27.47 13.09 10.25
C GLY A 53 -26.37 13.27 9.19
N ASN A 54 -26.37 14.40 8.48
CA ASN A 54 -25.34 14.72 7.49
C ASN A 54 -23.95 14.86 8.13
N ILE A 55 -23.86 15.50 9.31
CA ILE A 55 -22.60 15.61 10.06
C ILE A 55 -22.09 14.23 10.47
N GLN A 56 -22.96 13.36 11.00
CA GLN A 56 -22.57 11.99 11.38
C GLN A 56 -22.06 11.19 10.17
N SER A 57 -22.74 11.28 9.03
CA SER A 57 -22.29 10.63 7.79
C SER A 57 -20.94 11.16 7.32
N SER A 58 -20.75 12.48 7.35
CA SER A 58 -19.49 13.12 6.95
C SER A 58 -18.34 12.75 7.89
N GLN A 59 -18.58 12.71 9.20
CA GLN A 59 -17.60 12.25 10.20
C GLN A 59 -17.18 10.80 9.94
N LYS A 60 -18.14 9.92 9.61
CA LYS A 60 -17.83 8.53 9.26
C LYS A 60 -16.96 8.45 8.01
N GLN A 61 -17.32 9.15 6.94
CA GLN A 61 -16.53 9.20 5.71
C GLN A 61 -15.10 9.72 5.97
N MET A 62 -14.95 10.71 6.85
CA MET A 62 -13.63 11.22 7.22
C MET A 62 -12.77 10.18 7.94
N LEU A 63 -13.38 9.37 8.82
CA LEU A 63 -12.68 8.26 9.48
C LEU A 63 -12.26 7.18 8.48
N ASP A 64 -13.14 6.79 7.56
CA ASP A 64 -12.85 5.81 6.51
C ASP A 64 -11.65 6.28 5.65
N VAL A 65 -11.62 7.57 5.27
CA VAL A 65 -10.49 8.18 4.54
C VAL A 65 -9.20 8.19 5.38
N CYS A 66 -9.29 8.47 6.68
CA CYS A 66 -8.13 8.42 7.57
C CYS A 66 -7.52 7.02 7.67
N ASP A 67 -8.35 5.97 7.70
CA ASP A 67 -7.89 4.59 7.72
C ASP A 67 -7.19 4.22 6.41
N GLU A 68 -7.76 4.57 5.25
CA GLU A 68 -7.16 4.37 3.93
C GLU A 68 -5.80 5.08 3.81
N LEU A 69 -5.73 6.35 4.23
CA LEU A 69 -4.47 7.11 4.26
C LEU A 69 -3.44 6.47 5.21
N GLY A 70 -3.90 5.94 6.34
CA GLY A 70 -3.06 5.22 7.29
C GLY A 70 -2.46 3.94 6.71
N GLU A 71 -3.23 3.17 5.94
CA GLU A 71 -2.73 1.99 5.22
C GLU A 71 -1.76 2.38 4.10
N ALA A 72 -2.11 3.38 3.30
CA ALA A 72 -1.25 3.88 2.22
C ALA A 72 0.11 4.36 2.76
N ALA A 73 0.11 5.13 3.85
CA ALA A 73 1.33 5.58 4.50
C ALA A 73 2.20 4.40 5.00
N ARG A 74 1.57 3.36 5.54
CA ARG A 74 2.27 2.13 5.95
C ARG A 74 2.87 1.41 4.75
N GLN A 75 2.16 1.32 3.63
CA GLN A 75 2.66 0.71 2.40
C GLN A 75 3.86 1.50 1.84
N VAL A 76 3.78 2.83 1.76
CA VAL A 76 4.90 3.70 1.35
C VAL A 76 6.13 3.46 2.24
N LYS A 77 5.96 3.38 3.55
CA LYS A 77 7.05 3.08 4.49
C LYS A 77 7.65 1.68 4.31
N ARG A 78 6.86 0.69 3.89
CA ARG A 78 7.36 -0.65 3.54
C ARG A 78 8.19 -0.60 2.26
N LEU A 79 7.70 0.14 1.25
CA LEU A 79 8.29 0.26 -0.08
C LEU A 79 9.56 1.14 -0.12
N SER A 80 9.66 2.14 0.76
CA SER A 80 10.80 3.08 0.79
C SER A 80 12.17 2.44 1.04
N LYS A 81 12.21 1.17 1.45
CA LYS A 81 13.44 0.38 1.69
C LYS A 81 14.05 -0.19 0.41
N TYR A 82 13.33 -0.12 -0.71
CA TYR A 82 13.75 -0.69 -1.97
C TYR A 82 14.20 0.40 -2.93
N ASP A 83 15.18 0.08 -3.77
CA ASP A 83 15.57 0.96 -4.85
C ASP A 83 14.53 0.94 -5.98
N ARG A 84 14.65 1.87 -6.93
CA ARG A 84 13.70 2.02 -8.04
C ARG A 84 13.53 0.75 -8.87
N SER A 85 14.59 -0.04 -9.06
CA SER A 85 14.54 -1.27 -9.86
C SER A 85 13.83 -2.40 -9.13
N ASP A 86 14.05 -2.48 -7.81
CA ASP A 86 13.36 -3.41 -6.94
C ASP A 86 11.87 -3.04 -6.79
N LEU A 87 11.56 -1.74 -6.74
CA LEU A 87 10.18 -1.23 -6.65
C LEU A 87 9.32 -1.61 -7.86
N GLU A 88 9.87 -1.51 -9.08
CA GLU A 88 9.12 -1.88 -10.29
C GLU A 88 8.67 -3.35 -10.26
N VAL A 89 9.53 -4.24 -9.76
CA VAL A 89 9.20 -5.68 -9.62
C VAL A 89 8.20 -5.91 -8.48
N VAL A 90 8.36 -5.23 -7.34
CA VAL A 90 7.41 -5.35 -6.22
C VAL A 90 6.02 -4.88 -6.63
N LEU A 91 5.91 -3.75 -7.35
CA LEU A 91 4.63 -3.20 -7.78
C LEU A 91 3.89 -4.15 -8.73
N LYS A 92 4.56 -4.73 -9.72
CA LYS A 92 3.96 -5.75 -10.60
C LYS A 92 3.41 -6.94 -9.82
N LEU A 93 4.17 -7.45 -8.85
CA LEU A 93 3.70 -8.55 -8.00
C LEU A 93 2.51 -8.17 -7.10
N LEU A 94 2.37 -6.89 -6.72
CA LEU A 94 1.24 -6.40 -5.93
C LEU A 94 -0.02 -6.22 -6.77
N ASP A 95 0.11 -5.97 -8.07
CA ASP A 95 -1.04 -5.89 -9.00
C ASP A 95 -1.65 -7.28 -9.28
N GLU A 96 -0.85 -8.34 -9.22
CA GLU A 96 -1.25 -9.71 -9.55
C GLU A 96 -1.66 -10.57 -8.34
N LYS A 97 -1.12 -10.29 -7.16
CA LYS A 97 -1.19 -11.20 -6.00
C LYS A 97 -1.39 -10.43 -4.69
N ASP A 98 -1.85 -11.16 -3.67
CA ASP A 98 -1.96 -10.64 -2.31
C ASP A 98 -0.61 -10.14 -1.76
N GLU A 99 -0.63 -9.03 -1.03
CA GLU A 99 0.57 -8.34 -0.52
C GLU A 99 1.58 -9.29 0.15
N LYS A 100 1.09 -10.20 1.01
CA LYS A 100 1.93 -11.14 1.75
C LYS A 100 2.67 -12.12 0.82
N ILE A 101 2.00 -12.57 -0.24
CA ILE A 101 2.57 -13.48 -1.23
C ILE A 101 3.59 -12.72 -2.06
N SER A 102 3.25 -11.53 -2.55
CA SER A 102 4.11 -10.66 -3.37
C SER A 102 5.43 -10.34 -2.68
N PHE A 103 5.40 -9.94 -1.41
CA PHE A 103 6.64 -9.66 -0.65
C PHE A 103 7.48 -10.90 -0.38
N THR A 104 6.86 -12.07 -0.21
CA THR A 104 7.59 -13.33 0.01
C THR A 104 8.30 -13.76 -1.28
N GLU A 105 7.61 -13.67 -2.41
CA GLU A 105 8.15 -14.00 -3.71
C GLU A 105 9.25 -13.03 -4.14
N PHE A 106 9.02 -11.72 -3.97
CA PHE A 106 10.03 -10.70 -4.21
C PHE A 106 11.33 -10.96 -3.42
N LYS A 107 11.24 -11.34 -2.14
CA LYS A 107 12.43 -11.68 -1.34
C LYS A 107 13.21 -12.86 -1.93
N LYS A 108 12.53 -13.87 -2.46
CA LYS A 108 13.17 -15.02 -3.13
C LYS A 108 13.86 -14.56 -4.42
N LEU A 109 13.16 -13.77 -5.24
CA LEU A 109 13.70 -13.22 -6.49
C LEU A 109 14.93 -12.33 -6.24
N ARG A 110 14.88 -11.46 -5.23
CA ARG A 110 16.01 -10.59 -4.85
C ARG A 110 17.23 -11.41 -4.42
N ARG A 111 17.04 -12.50 -3.67
CA ARG A 111 18.13 -13.43 -3.30
C ARG A 111 18.71 -14.13 -4.52
N ALA A 112 17.86 -14.65 -5.40
CA ALA A 112 18.30 -15.31 -6.63
C ALA A 112 19.08 -14.34 -7.54
N ARG A 113 18.61 -13.09 -7.70
CA ARG A 113 19.32 -12.04 -8.44
C ARG A 113 20.70 -11.76 -7.85
N LYS A 114 20.81 -11.69 -6.52
CA LYS A 114 22.08 -11.50 -5.83
C LYS A 114 23.05 -12.68 -6.09
N GLN A 115 22.56 -13.91 -6.00
CA GLN A 115 23.36 -15.11 -6.30
C GLN A 115 23.86 -15.12 -7.75
N VAL A 116 23.00 -14.76 -8.73
CA VAL A 116 23.40 -14.62 -10.13
C VAL A 116 24.53 -13.60 -10.30
N MET A 117 24.39 -12.40 -9.73
CA MET A 117 25.44 -11.37 -9.83
C MET A 117 26.77 -11.80 -9.17
N GLU A 118 26.70 -12.49 -8.03
CA GLU A 118 27.90 -13.03 -7.37
C GLU A 118 28.57 -14.12 -8.23
N MET A 119 27.78 -14.96 -8.90
CA MET A 119 28.29 -16.00 -9.81
C MET A 119 28.89 -15.42 -11.09
N GLU A 120 28.26 -14.39 -11.66
CA GLU A 120 28.79 -13.63 -12.82
C GLU A 120 30.14 -12.99 -12.46
N LYS A 121 30.24 -12.37 -11.28
CA LYS A 121 31.50 -11.79 -10.81
C LYS A 121 32.59 -12.84 -10.62
N MET A 122 32.27 -13.96 -9.98
CA MET A 122 33.22 -15.06 -9.79
C MET A 122 33.74 -15.60 -11.12
N LEU A 123 32.85 -15.75 -12.12
CA LEU A 123 33.23 -16.19 -13.46
C LEU A 123 34.12 -15.17 -14.17
N ASP A 124 33.82 -13.88 -14.06
CA ASP A 124 34.64 -12.80 -14.63
C ASP A 124 36.03 -12.72 -13.97
N ASP A 125 36.10 -12.79 -12.63
CA ASP A 125 37.35 -12.81 -11.87
C ASP A 125 38.21 -14.05 -12.23
N PHE A 126 37.57 -15.23 -12.35
CA PHE A 126 38.24 -16.45 -12.81
C PHE A 126 38.79 -16.29 -14.23
N ASN A 127 37.98 -15.78 -15.15
CA ASN A 127 38.40 -15.56 -16.54
C ASN A 127 39.58 -14.59 -16.64
N LYS A 128 39.58 -13.50 -15.86
CA LYS A 128 40.69 -12.54 -15.80
C LYS A 128 41.98 -13.19 -15.32
N GLU A 129 41.92 -14.00 -14.26
CA GLU A 129 43.10 -14.74 -13.78
C GLU A 129 43.59 -15.74 -14.83
N VAL A 130 42.70 -16.54 -15.42
CA VAL A 130 43.07 -17.48 -16.51
C VAL A 130 43.78 -16.76 -17.66
N GLN A 131 43.26 -15.60 -18.09
CA GLN A 131 43.88 -14.82 -19.17
C GLN A 131 45.25 -14.27 -18.79
N LYS A 132 45.42 -13.82 -17.55
CA LYS A 132 46.71 -13.35 -17.02
C LYS A 132 47.76 -14.47 -16.97
N TYR A 133 47.38 -15.70 -16.67
CA TYR A 133 48.32 -16.83 -16.70
C TYR A 133 48.63 -17.30 -18.12
N ARG A 134 47.64 -17.30 -19.01
CA ARG A 134 47.84 -17.64 -20.43
C ARG A 134 48.83 -16.69 -21.13
N SER A 135 48.88 -15.42 -20.72
CA SER A 135 49.82 -14.45 -21.29
C SER A 135 51.27 -14.56 -20.75
N LEU A 136 51.55 -15.41 -19.75
CA LEU A 136 52.85 -15.45 -19.06
C LEU A 136 53.86 -16.53 -19.53
N THR A 137 53.55 -17.45 -20.46
CA THR A 137 54.49 -18.48 -21.01
C THR A 137 55.13 -19.47 -20.00
N PRO A 138 55.64 -20.65 -20.42
CA PRO A 138 55.00 -21.95 -20.20
C PRO A 138 55.29 -22.64 -18.83
N PHE A 139 55.96 -21.99 -17.88
CA PHE A 139 56.42 -22.66 -16.65
C PHE A 139 55.48 -22.57 -15.44
N TYR A 140 54.18 -22.32 -15.66
CA TYR A 140 53.22 -21.98 -14.59
C TYR A 140 51.92 -22.79 -14.57
N GLY A 141 51.92 -24.03 -15.08
CA GLY A 141 50.80 -24.97 -14.88
C GLY A 141 50.47 -25.20 -13.40
N TRP A 142 51.47 -25.12 -12.51
CA TRP A 142 51.30 -25.25 -11.05
C TRP A 142 50.55 -24.07 -10.40
N ILE A 143 50.70 -22.82 -10.86
CA ILE A 143 49.96 -21.69 -10.26
C ILE A 143 48.49 -21.70 -10.70
N SER A 144 48.22 -22.08 -11.95
CA SER A 144 46.86 -22.32 -12.42
C SER A 144 46.17 -23.43 -11.61
N HIS A 145 46.93 -24.45 -11.18
CA HIS A 145 46.46 -25.56 -10.34
C HIS A 145 45.98 -25.10 -8.94
N VAL A 146 46.73 -24.19 -8.27
CA VAL A 146 46.36 -23.67 -6.94
C VAL A 146 45.15 -22.73 -7.02
N LEU A 147 45.04 -21.94 -8.09
CA LEU A 147 43.92 -21.00 -8.30
C LEU A 147 42.63 -21.70 -8.69
N ALA A 148 42.67 -22.66 -9.62
CA ALA A 148 41.50 -23.45 -9.99
C ALA A 148 40.96 -24.23 -8.78
N LYS A 149 41.85 -24.77 -7.94
CA LYS A 149 41.47 -25.49 -6.72
C LYS A 149 40.84 -24.56 -5.66
N ASN A 150 41.43 -23.40 -5.40
CA ASN A 150 40.88 -22.44 -4.44
C ASN A 150 39.53 -21.86 -4.90
N ILE A 151 39.35 -21.58 -6.20
CA ILE A 151 38.11 -21.03 -6.74
C ILE A 151 37.01 -22.10 -6.82
N CYS A 152 37.36 -23.34 -7.19
CA CYS A 152 36.42 -24.48 -7.18
C CYS A 152 35.92 -24.77 -5.75
N ILE A 153 36.81 -24.78 -4.76
CA ILE A 153 36.44 -24.95 -3.34
C ILE A 153 35.55 -23.80 -2.85
N GLN A 154 35.88 -22.55 -3.18
CA GLN A 154 35.04 -21.40 -2.83
C GLN A 154 33.66 -21.43 -3.50
N SER A 155 33.56 -21.95 -4.72
CA SER A 155 32.28 -22.14 -5.42
C SER A 155 31.42 -23.25 -4.80
N GLN A 156 32.06 -24.33 -4.32
CA GLN A 156 31.43 -25.44 -3.61
C GLN A 156 30.83 -25.00 -2.28
N ASP A 157 31.61 -24.32 -1.43
CA ASP A 157 31.15 -23.88 -0.11
C ASP A 157 30.08 -22.78 -0.18
N LYS A 158 30.17 -21.87 -1.17
CA LYS A 158 29.31 -20.69 -1.22
C LYS A 158 27.99 -20.91 -1.95
N PHE A 159 27.94 -21.83 -2.92
CA PHE A 159 26.74 -22.14 -3.70
C PHE A 159 26.24 -23.58 -3.52
N GLY A 160 26.91 -24.41 -2.71
CA GLY A 160 26.53 -25.80 -2.46
C GLY A 160 26.63 -26.68 -3.72
N TRP A 161 27.51 -26.33 -4.65
CA TRP A 161 27.57 -26.92 -5.98
C TRP A 161 28.90 -27.63 -6.23
N GLN A 162 28.87 -28.90 -6.59
CA GLN A 162 30.07 -29.72 -6.82
C GLN A 162 30.40 -29.82 -8.31
N VAL A 163 31.52 -29.21 -8.70
CA VAL A 163 32.13 -29.44 -10.01
C VAL A 163 33.01 -30.68 -9.93
N ASP A 164 32.50 -31.80 -10.42
CA ASP A 164 33.35 -32.98 -10.63
C ASP A 164 34.38 -32.67 -11.71
N LEU A 165 35.65 -32.61 -11.28
CA LEU A 165 36.82 -32.48 -12.14
C LEU A 165 37.51 -33.86 -12.25
N PRO A 166 38.00 -34.24 -13.45
CA PRO A 166 38.61 -35.55 -13.65
C PRO A 166 39.88 -35.75 -12.79
N PRO A 167 40.16 -36.96 -12.29
CA PRO A 167 41.25 -37.23 -11.35
C PRO A 167 42.68 -37.10 -11.95
N THR A 168 42.80 -37.04 -13.28
CA THR A 168 44.05 -36.80 -14.01
C THR A 168 43.86 -35.59 -14.91
N PHE A 169 44.67 -34.55 -14.68
CA PHE A 169 44.42 -33.18 -15.14
C PHE A 169 45.39 -32.79 -16.26
N GLU A 170 44.90 -32.66 -17.49
CA GLU A 170 45.44 -31.64 -18.40
C GLU A 170 44.80 -30.30 -17.98
N ASN A 171 45.61 -29.36 -17.49
CA ASN A 171 45.13 -28.12 -16.85
C ASN A 171 44.14 -27.34 -17.71
N ASP A 172 44.30 -27.36 -19.04
CA ASP A 172 43.40 -26.68 -19.97
C ASP A 172 42.01 -27.33 -20.02
N GLN A 173 41.92 -28.66 -19.96
CA GLN A 173 40.64 -29.38 -19.94
C GLN A 173 39.83 -29.08 -18.67
N ALA A 174 40.50 -28.95 -17.52
CA ALA A 174 39.82 -28.64 -16.27
C ALA A 174 39.31 -27.19 -16.19
N VAL A 175 40.04 -26.25 -16.77
CA VAL A 175 39.60 -24.85 -16.92
C VAL A 175 38.37 -24.79 -17.83
N GLU A 176 38.38 -25.50 -18.95
CA GLU A 176 37.21 -25.59 -19.86
C GLU A 176 36.01 -26.24 -19.19
N ILE A 177 36.19 -27.36 -18.47
CA ILE A 177 35.10 -28.02 -17.73
C ILE A 177 34.48 -27.08 -16.70
N PHE A 178 35.29 -26.35 -15.94
CA PHE A 178 34.79 -25.39 -14.95
C PHE A 178 34.04 -24.22 -15.59
N GLN A 179 34.60 -23.62 -16.66
CA GLN A 179 33.94 -22.53 -17.39
C GLN A 179 32.60 -22.96 -17.98
N THR A 180 32.56 -24.13 -18.63
CA THR A 180 31.33 -24.68 -19.22
C THR A 180 30.29 -24.96 -18.15
N LYS A 181 30.66 -25.66 -17.07
CA LYS A 181 29.73 -25.98 -15.98
C LYS A 181 29.20 -24.74 -15.25
N MET A 182 30.04 -23.71 -15.05
CA MET A 182 29.62 -22.43 -14.48
C MET A 182 28.68 -21.68 -15.42
N ALA A 183 28.95 -21.68 -16.73
CA ALA A 183 28.11 -21.06 -17.74
C ALA A 183 26.75 -21.75 -17.86
N GLU A 184 26.71 -23.08 -17.88
CA GLU A 184 25.47 -23.87 -17.85
C GLU A 184 24.63 -23.52 -16.63
N LYS A 185 25.24 -23.53 -15.44
CA LYS A 185 24.54 -23.22 -14.19
C LYS A 185 24.04 -21.78 -14.15
N LEU A 186 24.83 -20.84 -14.65
CA LEU A 186 24.45 -19.44 -14.78
C LEU A 186 23.26 -19.28 -15.73
N GLU A 187 23.27 -19.97 -16.87
CA GLU A 187 22.15 -19.98 -17.81
C GLU A 187 20.89 -20.62 -17.23
N ASP A 188 21.00 -21.70 -16.46
CA ASP A 188 19.86 -22.31 -15.76
C ASP A 188 19.28 -21.35 -14.72
N MET A 189 20.13 -20.65 -13.96
CA MET A 189 19.68 -19.63 -13.00
C MET A 189 19.03 -18.43 -13.71
N LYS A 190 19.56 -18.02 -14.87
CA LYS A 190 18.98 -16.96 -15.71
C LYS A 190 17.64 -17.39 -16.32
N LYS A 191 17.50 -18.65 -16.76
CA LYS A 191 16.25 -19.22 -17.27
C LYS A 191 15.20 -19.33 -16.18
N ALA A 192 15.56 -19.80 -14.98
CA ALA A 192 14.67 -19.82 -13.82
C ALA A 192 14.19 -18.40 -13.46
N LYS A 193 15.08 -17.40 -13.56
CA LYS A 193 14.72 -15.98 -13.39
C LYS A 193 13.80 -15.44 -14.49
N LYS A 194 13.99 -15.83 -15.75
CA LYS A 194 13.13 -15.43 -16.88
C LYS A 194 11.76 -16.09 -16.82
N GLN A 195 11.68 -17.38 -16.48
CA GLN A 195 10.41 -18.08 -16.30
C GLN A 195 9.61 -17.49 -15.12
N SER A 196 10.27 -17.04 -14.06
CA SER A 196 9.59 -16.31 -12.97
C SER A 196 9.09 -14.92 -13.40
N HIS A 197 9.59 -14.36 -14.50
CA HIS A 197 9.11 -13.09 -15.09
C HIS A 197 8.05 -13.31 -16.19
N GLN A 198 7.82 -14.54 -16.65
CA GLN A 198 6.88 -14.88 -17.73
C GLN A 198 5.63 -15.65 -17.25
N LEU A 199 5.69 -16.25 -16.06
CA LEU A 199 4.54 -16.84 -15.36
C LEU A 199 3.88 -15.86 -14.37
N SER A 200 4.35 -14.61 -14.35
CA SER A 200 3.73 -13.43 -13.74
C SER A 200 3.14 -12.59 -14.87
#